data_AF-A0A139NRT6-F1
#
_entry.id   AF-A0A139NRT6-F1
#
_cell.length_a   1.000
_cell.length_b   1.000
_cell.length_c   1.000
_cell.angle_alpha   90.00
_cell.angle_beta   90.00
_cell.angle_gamma   90.00
#
_symmetry.space_group_name_H-M   'P 1'
#
loop_
_entity.id
_entity.type
_entity.pdbx_description
1 polymer ?
#
loop_
_entity_poly.entity_id
_entity_poly.type
_entity_poly.pdbx_seq_one_letter_code
_entity_poly.pdbx_strand_id
1 'polypeptide(L)'
;MQRKISSNSLRNLTKSNQEANSLTKEALETALLYLLQRKELQKISIAELVRTAGVSRNAFYRNYKSKEEILSKHFGKTTKKLIFAWQSFSQRSPLSEIPTAFIDFIHQQKGRLMDVPAIKKMGFYQKKIKSGLTPLQKD
;
A
#
# COMPACT_ATOMS: atom_id res chain seq x y z
N MET A 1 32.85 -31.07 9.32
CA MET A 1 31.52 -31.62 8.94
C MET A 1 30.57 -30.47 8.66
N GLN A 2 30.03 -30.35 7.44
CA GLN A 2 28.91 -29.44 7.18
C GLN A 2 27.61 -30.12 7.57
N ARG A 3 26.83 -29.51 8.48
CA ARG A 3 25.48 -29.99 8.78
C ARG A 3 24.57 -29.67 7.59
N LYS A 4 24.11 -30.71 6.89
CA LYS A 4 23.16 -30.58 5.76
C LYS A 4 21.76 -30.37 6.34
N ILE A 5 21.24 -29.14 6.25
CA ILE A 5 19.89 -28.80 6.72
C ILE A 5 18.86 -29.47 5.80
N SER A 6 17.82 -30.08 6.36
CA SER A 6 16.77 -30.74 5.57
C SER A 6 15.90 -29.73 4.82
N SER A 7 15.36 -30.13 3.66
CA SER A 7 14.50 -29.27 2.84
C SER A 7 13.24 -28.79 3.59
N ASN A 8 12.68 -29.61 4.47
CA ASN A 8 11.53 -29.25 5.30
C ASN A 8 11.90 -28.21 6.37
N SER A 9 13.09 -28.31 6.97
CA SER A 9 13.58 -27.30 7.92
C SER A 9 13.80 -25.95 7.24
N LEU A 10 14.31 -25.92 6.01
CA LEU A 10 14.48 -24.69 5.23
C LEU A 10 13.13 -24.03 4.90
N ARG A 11 12.12 -24.82 4.55
CA ARG A 11 10.77 -24.32 4.30
C ARG A 11 10.16 -23.68 5.56
N ASN A 12 10.24 -24.35 6.70
CA ASN A 12 9.69 -23.83 7.96
C ASN A 12 10.40 -22.53 8.38
N LEU A 13 11.72 -22.48 8.26
CA LEU A 13 12.48 -21.26 8.54
C LEU A 13 12.08 -20.09 7.63
N THR A 14 11.89 -20.37 6.34
CA THR A 14 11.45 -19.36 5.36
C THR A 14 10.07 -18.81 5.74
N LYS A 15 9.12 -19.68 6.10
CA LYS A 15 7.77 -19.29 6.52
C LYS A 15 7.80 -18.44 7.80
N SER A 16 8.53 -18.88 8.82
CA SER A 16 8.69 -18.14 10.08
C SER A 16 9.30 -16.75 9.85
N ASN A 17 10.31 -16.65 8.97
CA ASN A 17 10.90 -15.36 8.60
C ASN A 17 9.90 -14.44 7.88
N GLN A 18 9.03 -14.99 7.02
CA GLN A 18 7.97 -14.22 6.36
C GLN A 18 6.92 -13.70 7.35
N GLU A 19 6.49 -14.54 8.29
CA GLU A 19 5.56 -14.17 9.36
C GLU A 19 6.15 -13.08 10.26
N ALA A 20 7.38 -13.26 10.73
CA ALA A 20 8.08 -12.25 11.53
C ALA A 20 8.25 -10.91 10.79
N ASN A 21 8.50 -10.96 9.47
CA ASN A 21 8.55 -9.77 8.63
C ASN A 21 7.18 -9.07 8.56
N SER A 22 6.09 -9.82 8.36
CA SER A 22 4.73 -9.29 8.33
C SER A 22 4.36 -8.61 9.64
N LEU A 23 4.62 -9.26 10.78
CA LEU A 23 4.36 -8.71 12.11
C LEU A 23 5.16 -7.43 12.36
N THR A 24 6.44 -7.40 11.94
CA THR A 24 7.27 -6.19 12.02
C THR A 24 6.64 -5.02 11.24
N LYS A 25 6.14 -5.27 10.03
CA LYS A 25 5.50 -4.25 9.20
C LYS A 25 4.22 -3.73 9.84
N GLU A 26 3.38 -4.61 10.36
CA GLU A 26 2.14 -4.24 11.03
C GLU A 26 2.37 -3.43 12.30
N ALA A 27 3.36 -3.82 13.12
CA ALA A 27 3.75 -3.06 14.31
C ALA A 27 4.25 -1.65 13.96
N LEU A 28 5.07 -1.52 12.91
CA LEU A 28 5.56 -0.23 12.41
C LEU A 28 4.45 0.64 11.83
N GLU A 29 3.54 0.07 11.04
CA GLU A 29 2.38 0.77 10.49
C GLU A 29 1.48 1.32 11.63
N THR A 30 1.16 0.46 12.61
CA THR A 30 0.30 0.83 13.74
C THR A 30 0.93 1.91 14.61
N ALA A 31 2.22 1.76 14.95
CA ALA A 31 2.94 2.75 15.74
C ALA A 31 3.02 4.10 15.03
N LEU A 32 3.23 4.11 13.71
CA LEU A 32 3.27 5.36 12.96
C LEU A 32 1.92 6.07 12.97
N LEU A 33 0.81 5.34 12.74
CA LEU A 33 -0.53 5.91 12.81
C LEU A 33 -0.85 6.46 14.20
N TYR A 34 -0.47 5.73 15.25
CA TYR A 34 -0.59 6.19 16.63
C TYR A 34 0.17 7.49 16.89
N LEU A 35 1.42 7.60 16.41
CA LEU A 35 2.21 8.83 16.60
C LEU A 35 1.65 10.00 15.78
N LEU A 36 1.12 9.74 14.58
CA LEU A 36 0.52 10.76 13.71
C LEU A 36 -0.75 11.38 14.29
N GLN A 37 -1.47 10.69 15.17
CA GLN A 37 -2.58 11.28 15.93
C GLN A 37 -2.12 12.39 16.89
N ARG A 38 -0.83 12.44 17.22
CA ARG A 38 -0.27 13.30 18.29
C ARG A 38 0.68 14.38 17.77
N LYS A 39 1.33 14.14 16.62
CA LYS A 39 2.30 15.07 16.04
C LYS A 39 2.43 14.89 14.54
N GLU A 40 2.93 15.95 13.91
CA GLU A 40 3.27 15.94 12.49
C GLU A 40 4.32 14.88 12.15
N LEU A 41 4.23 14.31 10.95
CA LEU A 41 5.14 13.28 10.45
C LEU A 41 6.62 13.68 10.59
N GLN A 42 6.95 14.95 10.27
CA GLN A 42 8.34 15.42 10.30
C GLN A 42 8.94 15.47 11.70
N LYS A 43 8.10 15.55 12.73
CA LYS A 43 8.51 15.54 14.14
C LYS A 43 8.68 14.12 14.69
N ILE A 44 8.31 13.09 13.92
CA ILE A 44 8.47 11.68 14.31
C ILE A 44 9.85 11.19 13.86
N SER A 45 10.72 10.86 14.82
CA SER A 45 12.01 10.25 14.51
C SER A 45 11.87 8.74 14.29
N ILE A 46 12.80 8.14 13.53
CA ILE A 46 12.86 6.67 13.39
C ILE A 46 13.08 6.02 14.75
N ALA A 47 13.91 6.61 15.62
CA ALA A 47 14.17 6.09 16.96
C ALA A 47 12.90 5.97 17.80
N GLU A 48 12.08 7.02 17.78
CA GLU A 48 10.80 7.03 18.49
C GLU A 48 9.80 6.06 17.89
N LEU A 49 9.71 6.01 16.55
CA LEU A 49 8.83 5.09 15.86
C LEU A 49 9.15 3.63 16.22
N VAL A 50 10.42 3.22 16.12
CA VAL A 50 10.80 1.83 16.39
C VAL A 50 10.65 1.47 17.88
N ARG A 51 10.88 2.44 18.79
CA ARG A 51 10.60 2.27 20.22
C ARG A 51 9.11 2.04 20.47
N THR A 52 8.26 2.82 19.81
CA THR A 52 6.79 2.71 19.93
C THR A 52 6.29 1.38 19.35
N ALA A 53 6.89 0.91 18.26
CA ALA A 53 6.55 -0.35 17.62
C ALA A 53 7.13 -1.59 18.32
N GLY A 54 8.05 -1.42 19.28
CA GLY A 54 8.74 -2.55 19.93
C GLY A 54 9.68 -3.33 19.00
N VAL A 55 10.29 -2.67 18.01
CA VAL A 55 11.21 -3.30 17.05
C VAL A 55 12.57 -2.60 17.01
N SER A 56 13.58 -3.25 16.42
CA SER A 56 14.90 -2.63 16.24
C SER A 56 14.94 -1.68 15.05
N ARG A 57 15.90 -0.73 15.05
CA ARG A 57 16.17 0.12 13.87
C ARG A 57 16.55 -0.71 12.65
N ASN A 58 17.30 -1.80 12.82
CA ASN A 58 17.63 -2.70 11.72
C ASN A 58 16.39 -3.39 11.13
N ALA A 59 15.42 -3.76 11.99
CA ALA A 59 14.15 -4.30 11.52
C ALA A 59 13.34 -3.27 10.73
N PHE A 60 13.39 -1.98 11.11
CA PHE A 60 12.83 -0.90 10.30
C PHE A 60 13.51 -0.81 8.94
N TYR A 61 14.84 -0.65 8.89
CA TYR A 61 15.57 -0.43 7.63
C TYR A 61 15.56 -1.65 6.69
N ARG A 62 15.35 -2.87 7.22
CA ARG A 62 15.12 -4.06 6.41
C ARG A 62 13.77 -4.03 5.67
N ASN A 63 12.80 -3.28 6.17
CA ASN A 63 11.42 -3.28 5.66
C ASN A 63 11.03 -1.99 4.94
N TYR A 64 11.62 -0.86 5.34
CA TYR A 64 11.30 0.47 4.83
C TYR A 64 12.57 1.34 4.77
N LYS A 65 12.64 2.18 3.75
CA LYS A 65 13.69 3.19 3.56
C LYS A 65 13.38 4.45 4.37
N SER A 66 12.10 4.75 4.61
CA SER A 66 11.68 5.92 5.36
C SER A 66 10.28 5.75 5.98
N LYS A 67 9.91 6.67 6.89
CA LYS A 67 8.59 6.68 7.54
C LYS A 67 7.46 7.09 6.59
N GLU A 68 7.78 7.85 5.54
CA GLU A 68 6.89 8.21 4.44
C GLU A 68 6.54 6.99 3.58
N GLU A 69 7.49 6.06 3.39
CA GLU A 69 7.25 4.82 2.65
C GLU A 69 6.19 3.94 3.32
N ILE A 70 6.18 3.91 4.66
CA ILE A 70 5.15 3.21 5.44
C ILE A 70 3.76 3.73 5.07
N LEU A 71 3.57 5.06 5.07
CA LEU A 71 2.30 5.68 4.69
C LEU A 71 1.92 5.41 3.24
N SER A 72 2.86 5.59 2.31
CA SER A 72 2.60 5.33 0.88
C SER A 72 2.10 3.90 0.65
N LYS A 73 2.75 2.92 1.30
CA LYS A 73 2.33 1.52 1.26
C LYS A 73 0.98 1.29 1.94
N HIS A 74 0.75 1.88 3.11
CA HIS A 74 -0.50 1.76 3.84
C HIS A 74 -1.68 2.31 3.03
N PHE A 75 -1.59 3.55 2.54
CA PHE A 75 -2.61 4.15 1.68
C PHE A 75 -2.79 3.38 0.37
N GLY A 76 -1.71 2.89 -0.24
CA GLY A 76 -1.78 2.05 -1.44
C GLY A 76 -2.56 0.75 -1.21
N LYS A 77 -2.49 0.15 -0.01
CA LYS A 77 -3.29 -1.03 0.36
C LYS A 77 -4.75 -0.65 0.58
N THR A 78 -5.02 0.42 1.34
CA THR A 78 -6.38 0.85 1.71
C THR A 78 -7.17 1.35 0.50
N THR A 79 -6.54 2.14 -0.38
CA THR A 79 -7.17 2.62 -1.62
C THR A 79 -7.56 1.49 -2.56
N LYS A 80 -6.72 0.47 -2.73
CA LYS A 80 -7.07 -0.72 -3.54
C LYS A 80 -8.29 -1.46 -3.00
N LYS A 81 -8.39 -1.63 -1.67
CA LYS A 81 -9.57 -2.25 -1.03
C LYS A 81 -10.83 -1.42 -1.27
N LEU A 82 -10.73 -0.09 -1.13
CA LEU A 82 -11.86 0.81 -1.34
C LEU A 82 -12.31 0.81 -2.81
N ILE A 83 -11.38 0.86 -3.76
CA ILE A 83 -11.67 0.78 -5.19
C ILE A 83 -12.34 -0.54 -5.53
N PHE A 84 -11.82 -1.66 -5.01
CA PHE A 84 -12.41 -2.97 -5.25
C PHE A 84 -13.82 -3.08 -4.67
N ALA A 85 -14.02 -2.67 -3.42
CA ALA A 85 -15.33 -2.66 -2.78
C ALA A 85 -16.33 -1.78 -3.54
N TRP A 86 -15.89 -0.60 -3.98
CA TRP A 86 -16.69 0.31 -4.80
C TRP A 86 -17.00 -0.27 -6.18
N GLN A 87 -16.04 -0.93 -6.83
CA GLN A 87 -16.24 -1.60 -8.12
C GLN A 87 -17.21 -2.80 -8.00
N SER A 88 -17.18 -3.52 -6.89
CA SER A 88 -18.13 -4.60 -6.60
C SER A 88 -19.54 -4.06 -6.31
N PHE A 89 -19.65 -2.88 -5.69
CA PHE A 89 -20.92 -2.20 -5.45
C PHE A 89 -21.51 -1.61 -6.73
N SER A 90 -20.69 -0.92 -7.54
CA SER A 90 -21.11 -0.28 -8.79
C SER A 90 -21.61 -1.25 -9.87
N GLN A 91 -21.29 -2.54 -9.77
CA GLN A 91 -21.83 -3.56 -10.68
C GLN A 91 -23.27 -3.99 -10.32
N ARG A 92 -23.78 -3.61 -9.14
CA ARG A 92 -25.11 -4.01 -8.64
C ARG A 92 -26.20 -2.96 -8.83
N SER A 93 -25.85 -1.75 -9.27
CA SER A 93 -26.82 -0.66 -9.52
C SER A 93 -26.41 0.18 -10.73
N PRO A 94 -27.34 0.66 -11.58
CA PRO A 94 -27.03 1.57 -12.68
C PRO A 94 -26.38 2.87 -12.18
N LEU A 95 -25.55 3.47 -13.03
CA LEU A 95 -24.68 4.64 -12.78
C LEU A 95 -25.41 5.94 -12.32
N SER A 96 -26.73 5.91 -12.16
CA SER A 96 -27.60 7.06 -11.88
C SER A 96 -27.80 7.38 -10.40
N GLU A 97 -27.25 6.59 -9.48
CA GLU A 97 -27.41 6.78 -8.02
C GLU A 97 -26.08 6.99 -7.26
N ILE A 98 -25.01 7.41 -7.94
CA ILE A 98 -23.82 7.88 -7.22
C ILE A 98 -24.17 9.25 -6.64
N PRO A 99 -24.09 9.47 -5.31
CA PRO A 99 -24.30 10.80 -4.75
C PRO A 99 -23.28 11.72 -5.39
N THR A 100 -23.76 12.72 -6.13
CA THR A 100 -22.93 13.72 -6.83
C THR A 100 -21.91 14.33 -5.88
N ALA A 101 -22.24 14.45 -4.59
CA ALA A 101 -21.33 14.83 -3.51
C ALA A 101 -20.02 14.03 -3.44
N PHE A 102 -20.00 12.73 -3.79
CA PHE A 102 -18.78 11.92 -3.82
C PHE A 102 -17.96 12.16 -5.10
N ILE A 103 -18.63 12.32 -6.25
CA ILE A 103 -17.97 12.72 -7.50
C ILE A 103 -17.35 14.10 -7.34
N ASP A 104 -18.08 15.03 -6.72
CA ASP A 104 -17.65 16.39 -6.42
C ASP A 104 -16.54 16.41 -5.39
N PHE A 105 -16.58 15.57 -4.35
CA PHE A 105 -15.50 15.43 -3.39
C PHE A 105 -14.22 14.90 -4.04
N ILE A 106 -14.31 13.88 -4.90
CA ILE A 106 -13.17 13.35 -5.65
C ILE A 106 -12.65 14.37 -6.69
N HIS A 107 -13.55 15.11 -7.34
CA HIS A 107 -13.20 16.21 -8.24
C HIS A 107 -12.57 17.41 -7.50
N GLN A 108 -13.02 17.71 -6.28
CA GLN A 108 -12.51 18.79 -5.44
C GLN A 108 -11.13 18.45 -4.86
N GLN A 109 -10.85 17.17 -4.61
CA GLN A 109 -9.51 16.69 -4.22
C GLN A 109 -8.57 16.46 -5.42
N LYS A 110 -9.04 16.63 -6.66
CA LYS A 110 -8.28 16.41 -7.91
C LYS A 110 -7.02 17.28 -8.02
N GLY A 111 -7.02 18.49 -7.44
CA GLY A 111 -5.85 19.37 -7.42
C GLY A 111 -4.65 18.82 -6.65
N ARG A 112 -4.85 17.85 -5.75
CA ARG A 112 -3.80 17.28 -4.88
C ARG A 112 -3.33 15.88 -5.30
N LEU A 113 -4.06 15.24 -6.22
CA LEU A 113 -3.80 13.87 -6.70
C LEU A 113 -3.18 13.83 -8.11
N MET A 114 -3.20 14.94 -8.85
CA MET A 114 -2.68 15.03 -10.23
C MET A 114 -1.13 15.03 -10.33
N ASP A 115 -0.41 15.28 -9.23
CA ASP A 115 1.06 15.23 -9.19
C ASP A 115 1.62 13.83 -8.91
N VAL A 116 0.75 12.84 -8.68
CA VAL A 116 1.19 11.46 -8.43
C VAL A 116 1.42 10.75 -9.77
N PRO A 117 2.66 10.33 -10.11
CA PRO A 117 2.98 9.71 -11.41
C PRO A 117 2.18 8.44 -11.71
N ALA A 118 1.67 7.76 -10.67
CA ALA A 118 0.83 6.57 -10.78
C ALA A 118 -0.56 6.87 -11.38
N ILE A 119 -1.12 8.05 -11.14
CA ILE A 119 -2.47 8.44 -11.61
C ILE A 119 -2.43 8.89 -13.08
N LYS A 120 -1.32 9.50 -13.51
CA LYS A 120 -1.10 9.86 -14.93
C LYS A 120 -1.05 8.62 -15.84
N LYS A 121 -0.53 7.49 -15.34
CA LYS A 121 -0.57 6.20 -16.06
C LYS A 121 -1.99 5.65 -16.16
N MET A 122 -2.84 5.84 -15.15
CA MET A 122 -4.23 5.34 -15.13
C MET A 122 -5.11 5.99 -16.20
N GLY A 123 -4.91 7.29 -16.49
CA GLY A 123 -5.61 7.99 -17.58
C GLY A 123 -5.24 7.49 -18.98
N PHE A 124 -4.01 6.99 -19.15
CA PHE A 124 -3.57 6.35 -20.39
C PHE A 124 -4.30 5.03 -20.64
N TYR A 125 -4.58 4.25 -19.58
CA TYR A 125 -5.32 2.98 -19.70
C TYR A 125 -6.78 3.20 -20.13
N GLN A 126 -7.47 4.23 -19.63
CA GLN A 126 -8.84 4.53 -20.10
C GLN A 126 -8.88 4.92 -21.59
N LYS A 127 -7.88 5.66 -22.09
CA LYS A 127 -7.82 6.06 -23.49
C LYS A 127 -7.52 4.87 -24.42
N LYS A 128 -6.72 3.90 -23.96
CA LYS A 128 -6.34 2.68 -24.69
C LYS A 128 -7.45 1.62 -24.73
N ILE A 129 -8.33 1.59 -23.72
CA ILE A 129 -9.48 0.66 -23.69
C ILE A 129 -10.63 1.14 -24.58
N LYS A 130 -10.78 2.46 -24.77
CA LYS A 130 -11.81 3.04 -25.68
C LYS A 130 -11.45 3.01 -27.17
N SER A 131 -10.19 2.76 -27.53
CA SER A 131 -9.73 2.79 -28.93
C SER A 131 -9.58 1.41 -29.57
N GLY A 132 -10.20 0.36 -29.00
CA GLY A 132 -10.38 -0.96 -29.60
C GLY A 132 -9.24 -1.46 -30.48
N LEU A 133 -8.15 -1.97 -29.90
CA LEU A 133 -7.12 -2.75 -30.61
C LEU A 133 -6.43 -3.70 -29.63
N THR A 134 -6.79 -4.98 -29.71
CA THR A 134 -5.87 -6.11 -29.48
C THR A 134 -5.68 -6.78 -30.84
N PRO A 135 -4.46 -7.21 -31.21
CA PRO A 135 -3.93 -8.52 -30.79
C PRO A 135 -2.46 -8.42 -30.29
N LEU A 136 -1.97 -9.29 -29.40
CA LEU A 136 -1.22 -10.53 -29.71
C LEU A 136 -0.29 -10.31 -30.94
N GLN A 137 1.04 -10.23 -30.85
CA GLN A 137 2.00 -11.26 -30.43
C GLN A 137 3.39 -10.65 -30.12
N LYS A 138 4.19 -11.44 -29.40
CA LYS A 138 5.62 -11.24 -29.11
C LYS A 138 6.41 -12.06 -30.13
N ASP A 139 7.43 -11.43 -30.72
CA ASP A 139 8.43 -11.94 -31.68
C ASP A 139 7.89 -12.45 -33.04
#